data_AF-A0A0F8VAL8-F1
#
_entry.id   AF-A0A0F8VAL8-F1
#
_cell.length_a   1.000
_cell.length_b   1.000
_cell.length_c   1.000
_cell.angle_alpha   90.00
_cell.angle_beta   90.00
_cell.angle_gamma   90.00
#
_symmetry.space_group_name_H-M   'P 1'
#
loop_
_entity.id
_entity.type
_entity.pdbx_description
1 polymer ?
#
loop_
_entity_poly.entity_id
_entity_poly.type
_entity_poly.pdbx_seq_one_letter_code
_entity_poly.pdbx_strand_id
1 'polypeptide(L)'
;MNVLFILFKTEQIRKSLAPSLILYTVGPATARSLATLRDAYLPGANIFGADSGTGENLAAVMLRHYNSVYGGMGVSSEHHAEERGKQGNEAGMRKPALLFLVGEQRRDIIPKTLMGAVPERDRIRVDEVVVYQTGVVAGFEGDFEGVVRRELACCFSRSQCSSAGRHPRKTIWVVVFSPTGCDAMLKVLSREDGLVFGREPNREASERRVFVATIGPTTRDHLINEYRFAPEVCAKKPSPEGVGSGIEEFMKSWEGK
;
A
#
# COMPACT_ATOMS: atom_id res chain seq x y z
N MET A 1 1.18 -3.10 -1.67
CA MET A 1 0.12 -4.14 -1.65
C MET A 1 -0.15 -4.45 -0.19
N ASN A 2 -1.16 -3.82 0.40
CA ASN A 2 -1.41 -3.92 1.84
C ASN A 2 -2.31 -5.12 2.10
N VAL A 3 -1.70 -6.28 2.18
CA VAL A 3 -2.42 -7.51 2.48
C VAL A 3 -2.61 -7.57 3.99
N LEU A 4 -3.86 -7.45 4.40
CA LEU A 4 -4.34 -7.56 5.77
C LEU A 4 -4.90 -8.96 5.93
N PHE A 5 -4.31 -9.77 6.82
CA PHE A 5 -4.89 -11.04 7.18
C PHE A 5 -5.24 -11.04 8.65
N ILE A 6 -6.40 -11.58 8.98
CA ILE A 6 -6.77 -11.77 10.37
C ILE A 6 -7.11 -13.24 10.61
N LEU A 7 -6.33 -13.89 11.47
CA LEU A 7 -6.38 -15.32 11.78
C LEU A 7 -6.85 -15.54 13.23
N PHE A 8 -7.23 -16.76 13.57
CA PHE A 8 -7.63 -17.14 14.92
C PHE A 8 -6.52 -17.99 15.57
N LYS A 9 -6.25 -17.79 16.87
CA LYS A 9 -5.35 -18.67 17.63
C LYS A 9 -6.14 -19.83 18.24
N THR A 10 -6.05 -21.02 17.63
CA THR A 10 -6.68 -22.24 18.13
C THR A 10 -5.61 -23.17 18.70
N GLU A 11 -5.41 -23.16 20.02
CA GLU A 11 -4.47 -24.06 20.70
C GLU A 11 -5.00 -25.50 20.86
N GLN A 12 -6.07 -25.92 20.17
CA GLN A 12 -6.40 -27.35 19.99
C GLN A 12 -7.24 -27.57 18.73
N ILE A 13 -6.64 -28.19 17.71
CA ILE A 13 -7.40 -28.83 16.64
C ILE A 13 -7.97 -30.14 17.20
N ARG A 14 -9.16 -30.07 17.83
CA ARG A 14 -10.04 -31.24 17.94
C ARG A 14 -11.05 -31.19 16.79
N LYS A 15 -11.09 -32.28 16.03
CA LYS A 15 -12.09 -32.59 14.99
C LYS A 15 -13.49 -32.75 15.62
N SER A 16 -14.10 -31.67 16.08
CA SER A 16 -15.57 -31.56 16.20
C SER A 16 -15.94 -30.13 16.61
N LEU A 17 -16.77 -29.47 15.79
CA LEU A 17 -17.39 -28.16 16.05
C LEU A 17 -16.47 -26.94 16.16
N ALA A 18 -15.36 -26.88 15.43
CA ALA A 18 -14.70 -25.58 15.21
C ALA A 18 -15.63 -24.69 14.35
N PRO A 19 -15.99 -23.46 14.77
CA PRO A 19 -16.58 -22.51 13.85
C PRO A 19 -15.60 -22.34 12.67
N SER A 20 -16.14 -22.35 11.46
CA SER A 20 -15.41 -22.07 10.22
C SER A 20 -14.44 -20.90 10.41
N LEU A 21 -13.17 -21.08 10.06
CA LEU A 21 -12.13 -20.05 10.23
C LEU A 21 -12.58 -18.75 9.57
N ILE A 22 -12.63 -17.65 10.32
CA ILE A 22 -13.04 -16.34 9.81
C ILE A 22 -11.81 -15.59 9.32
N LEU A 23 -11.86 -15.14 8.06
CA LEU A 23 -10.83 -14.35 7.41
C LEU A 23 -11.41 -12.99 6.99
N TYR A 24 -10.74 -11.90 7.36
CA TYR A 24 -11.11 -10.55 6.95
C TYR A 24 -10.07 -9.99 5.98
N THR A 25 -10.53 -9.24 4.97
CA THR A 25 -9.69 -8.58 3.97
C THR A 25 -10.25 -7.22 3.61
N VAL A 26 -9.39 -6.29 3.19
CA VAL A 26 -9.80 -4.93 2.79
C VAL A 26 -10.25 -4.85 1.33
N GLY A 27 -9.72 -5.70 0.44
CA GLY A 27 -9.88 -5.50 -0.99
C GLY A 27 -9.99 -6.78 -1.82
N PRO A 28 -10.47 -6.65 -3.08
CA PRO A 28 -10.80 -7.79 -3.93
C PRO A 28 -9.55 -8.55 -4.39
N ALA A 29 -8.39 -7.87 -4.52
CA ALA A 29 -7.14 -8.54 -4.87
C ALA A 29 -6.72 -9.54 -3.80
N THR A 30 -6.70 -9.12 -2.53
CA THR A 30 -6.40 -9.99 -1.39
C THR A 30 -7.46 -11.06 -1.21
N ALA A 31 -8.75 -10.74 -1.42
CA ALA A 31 -9.83 -11.72 -1.35
C ALA A 31 -9.63 -12.88 -2.34
N ARG A 32 -9.17 -12.59 -3.57
CA ARG A 32 -8.85 -13.62 -4.57
C ARG A 32 -7.69 -14.50 -4.12
N SER A 33 -6.60 -13.92 -3.60
CA SER A 33 -5.48 -14.70 -3.07
C SER A 33 -5.89 -15.58 -1.88
N LEU A 34 -6.73 -15.06 -0.99
CA LEU A 34 -7.30 -15.82 0.12
C LEU A 34 -8.20 -16.96 -0.33
N ALA A 35 -9.00 -16.77 -1.37
CA ALA A 35 -9.85 -17.83 -1.91
C ALA A 35 -8.99 -19.02 -2.38
N THR A 36 -7.90 -18.76 -3.10
CA THR A 36 -6.96 -19.81 -3.51
C THR A 36 -6.37 -20.57 -2.31
N LEU A 37 -5.96 -19.86 -1.25
CA LEU A 37 -5.43 -20.49 -0.04
C LEU A 37 -6.50 -21.28 0.73
N ARG A 38 -7.72 -20.75 0.81
CA ARG A 38 -8.86 -21.44 1.41
C ARG A 38 -9.13 -22.76 0.71
N ASP A 39 -9.27 -22.71 -0.62
CA ASP A 39 -9.65 -23.87 -1.43
C ASP A 39 -8.57 -24.96 -1.38
N ALA A 40 -7.30 -24.57 -1.26
CA ALA A 40 -6.17 -25.51 -1.20
C ALA A 40 -5.87 -26.04 0.21
N TYR A 41 -5.96 -25.21 1.25
CA TYR A 41 -5.36 -25.51 2.56
C TYR A 41 -6.27 -25.24 3.77
N LEU A 42 -7.33 -24.43 3.64
CA LEU A 42 -8.20 -24.04 4.76
C LEU A 42 -9.67 -24.36 4.43
N PRO A 43 -10.02 -25.66 4.27
CA PRO A 43 -11.38 -26.05 3.92
C PRO A 43 -12.36 -25.54 4.99
N GLY A 44 -13.40 -24.85 4.53
CA GLY A 44 -14.42 -24.28 5.41
C GLY A 44 -14.09 -22.91 5.99
N ALA A 45 -13.00 -22.23 5.59
CA ALA A 45 -12.80 -20.84 5.98
C ALA A 45 -13.75 -19.87 5.23
N ASN A 46 -14.21 -18.83 5.91
CA ASN A 46 -15.09 -17.80 5.35
C ASN A 46 -14.36 -16.47 5.21
N ILE A 47 -14.48 -15.83 4.05
CA ILE A 47 -13.80 -14.57 3.72
C ILE A 47 -14.82 -13.42 3.74
N PHE A 48 -14.52 -12.37 4.49
CA PHE A 48 -15.36 -11.18 4.64
C PHE A 48 -14.62 -9.90 4.29
N GLY A 49 -15.35 -8.87 3.87
CA GLY A 49 -14.82 -7.53 3.66
C GLY A 49 -14.16 -7.27 2.31
N ALA A 50 -14.28 -8.19 1.35
CA ALA A 50 -13.67 -8.07 0.01
C ALA A 50 -13.94 -6.72 -0.67
N ASP A 51 -15.10 -6.12 -0.43
CA ASP A 51 -15.53 -4.84 -1.01
C ASP A 51 -15.47 -3.65 -0.03
N SER A 52 -14.80 -3.81 1.13
CA SER A 52 -14.70 -2.75 2.13
C SER A 52 -13.85 -1.56 1.65
N GLY A 53 -12.83 -1.82 0.83
CA GLY A 53 -11.98 -0.84 0.17
C GLY A 53 -10.97 -0.13 1.08
N THR A 54 -11.30 0.07 2.36
CA THR A 54 -10.46 0.75 3.35
C THR A 54 -10.44 0.01 4.69
N GLY A 55 -9.41 0.27 5.51
CA GLY A 55 -9.30 -0.32 6.84
C GLY A 55 -10.39 0.18 7.80
N GLU A 56 -10.80 1.44 7.64
CA GLU A 56 -11.90 2.08 8.34
C GLU A 56 -13.22 1.31 8.12
N ASN A 57 -13.58 1.09 6.85
CA ASN A 57 -14.81 0.38 6.50
C ASN A 57 -14.76 -1.08 6.95
N LEU A 58 -13.60 -1.73 6.81
CA LEU A 58 -13.43 -3.10 7.25
C LEU A 58 -13.60 -3.24 8.76
N ALA A 59 -13.02 -2.33 9.55
CA ALA A 59 -13.13 -2.39 11.02
C ALA A 59 -14.60 -2.33 11.48
N ALA A 60 -15.44 -1.52 10.83
CA ALA A 60 -16.87 -1.46 11.10
C ALA A 60 -17.59 -2.79 10.77
N VAL A 61 -17.25 -3.42 9.63
CA VAL A 61 -17.76 -4.74 9.25
C VAL A 61 -17.35 -5.80 10.26
N MET A 62 -16.08 -5.77 10.69
CA MET A 62 -15.52 -6.69 11.67
C MET A 62 -16.23 -6.61 13.02
N LEU A 63 -16.43 -5.41 13.57
CA LEU A 63 -17.14 -5.23 14.85
C LEU A 63 -18.53 -5.87 14.81
N ARG A 64 -19.32 -5.55 13.78
CA ARG A 64 -20.69 -6.10 13.64
C ARG A 64 -20.67 -7.61 13.51
N HIS A 65 -19.88 -8.14 12.57
CA HIS A 65 -19.83 -9.57 12.30
C HIS A 65 -19.31 -10.34 13.51
N TYR A 66 -18.16 -9.96 14.05
CA TYR A 66 -17.50 -10.70 15.12
C TYR A 66 -18.34 -10.70 16.41
N ASN A 67 -19.00 -9.58 16.72
CA ASN A 67 -19.88 -9.49 17.89
C ASN A 67 -21.20 -10.24 17.68
N SER A 68 -21.68 -10.40 16.45
CA SER A 68 -22.83 -11.29 16.18
C SER A 68 -22.49 -12.77 16.41
N VAL A 69 -21.24 -13.17 16.15
CA VAL A 69 -20.78 -14.56 16.31
C VAL A 69 -20.39 -14.86 17.77
N TYR A 70 -19.70 -13.94 18.44
CA TYR A 70 -19.11 -14.16 19.77
C TYR A 70 -19.67 -13.25 20.88
N GLY A 71 -20.73 -12.49 20.62
CA GLY A 71 -21.28 -11.48 21.55
C GLY A 71 -21.76 -12.04 22.90
N GLY A 72 -22.20 -13.29 22.93
CA GLY A 72 -22.59 -13.99 24.18
C GLY A 72 -21.42 -14.47 25.04
N MET A 73 -20.19 -14.44 24.51
CA MET A 73 -18.96 -14.91 25.17
C MET A 73 -18.14 -13.75 25.75
N GLY A 74 -18.81 -12.74 26.33
CA GLY A 74 -18.21 -11.42 26.58
C GLY A 74 -18.42 -10.85 27.98
N VAL A 75 -18.54 -11.67 29.03
CA VAL A 75 -18.73 -11.17 30.40
C VAL A 75 -17.71 -11.80 31.36
N SER A 76 -16.62 -11.08 31.60
CA SER A 76 -15.90 -11.16 32.88
C SER A 76 -15.66 -9.73 33.33
N SER A 77 -16.60 -9.21 34.12
CA SER A 77 -16.44 -7.96 34.87
C SER A 77 -15.24 -8.10 35.80
N GLU A 78 -14.28 -7.17 35.74
CA GLU A 78 -13.12 -7.11 36.65
C GLU A 78 -13.48 -6.56 38.05
N HIS A 79 -14.77 -6.50 38.38
CA HIS A 79 -15.25 -6.12 39.71
C HIS A 79 -16.04 -7.26 40.33
N HIS A 80 -15.34 -8.16 41.04
CA HIS A 80 -15.77 -8.91 42.24
C HIS A 80 -14.70 -9.97 42.54
N ALA A 81 -13.50 -9.49 42.90
CA ALA A 81 -12.53 -10.32 43.60
C ALA A 81 -12.80 -10.16 45.10
N GLU A 82 -13.75 -10.94 45.64
CA GLU A 82 -13.70 -11.44 47.00
C GLU A 82 -14.88 -12.39 47.25
N GLU A 83 -14.53 -13.55 47.82
CA GLU A 83 -15.41 -14.59 48.35
C GLU A 83 -16.14 -15.50 47.35
N ARG A 84 -15.44 -16.55 46.87
CA ARG A 84 -15.80 -17.96 47.15
C ARG A 84 -14.78 -18.92 46.55
N GLY A 85 -14.19 -19.73 47.41
CA GLY A 85 -13.27 -20.78 47.01
C GLY A 85 -13.95 -22.05 46.48
N LYS A 86 -13.12 -22.82 45.77
CA LYS A 86 -13.15 -24.28 45.51
C LYS A 86 -13.94 -24.78 44.28
N GLN A 87 -13.12 -25.19 43.30
CA GLN A 87 -13.29 -26.29 42.34
C GLN A 87 -14.30 -26.10 41.19
N GLY A 88 -13.78 -25.83 39.99
CA GLY A 88 -14.45 -26.17 38.72
C GLY A 88 -14.24 -25.17 37.58
N ASN A 89 -13.12 -25.30 36.84
CA ASN A 89 -12.95 -24.88 35.44
C ASN A 89 -13.44 -23.46 35.05
N GLU A 90 -12.74 -22.42 35.50
CA GLU A 90 -12.97 -21.00 35.13
C GLU A 90 -12.48 -20.66 33.71
N ALA A 91 -12.92 -21.39 32.68
CA ALA A 91 -12.82 -20.91 31.30
C ALA A 91 -13.98 -19.94 31.03
N GLY A 92 -13.99 -18.80 31.75
CA GLY A 92 -14.93 -17.71 31.50
C GLY A 92 -14.85 -17.32 30.04
N MET A 93 -15.92 -17.58 29.28
CA MET A 93 -16.02 -17.34 27.85
C MET A 93 -15.63 -15.88 27.56
N ARG A 94 -14.41 -15.67 27.05
CA ARG A 94 -13.92 -14.41 26.51
C ARG A 94 -13.86 -14.54 24.99
N LYS A 95 -14.17 -13.45 24.29
CA LYS A 95 -14.01 -13.37 22.84
C LYS A 95 -12.58 -13.73 22.44
N PRO A 96 -12.41 -14.60 21.44
CA PRO A 96 -11.07 -14.94 20.98
C PRO A 96 -10.35 -13.73 20.37
N ALA A 97 -9.02 -13.77 20.35
CA ALA A 97 -8.25 -12.73 19.68
C ALA A 97 -8.21 -12.92 18.17
N LEU A 98 -8.08 -11.79 17.49
CA LEU A 98 -7.83 -11.67 16.07
C LEU A 98 -6.33 -11.48 15.83
N LEU A 99 -5.68 -12.45 15.17
CA LEU A 99 -4.27 -12.38 14.77
C LEU A 99 -4.14 -11.56 13.50
N PHE A 100 -3.63 -10.35 13.57
CA PHE A 100 -3.52 -9.41 12.48
C PHE A 100 -2.14 -9.44 11.81
N LEU A 101 -2.04 -10.07 10.63
CA LEU A 101 -0.84 -10.09 9.79
C LEU A 101 -0.74 -8.80 8.98
N VAL A 102 0.42 -8.14 9.09
CA VAL A 102 0.66 -6.79 8.57
C VAL A 102 2.00 -6.66 7.88
N GLY A 103 2.12 -5.64 7.03
CA GLY A 103 3.43 -5.11 6.64
C GLY A 103 4.01 -4.23 7.76
N GLU A 104 5.33 -4.05 7.74
CA GLU A 104 6.03 -3.12 8.66
C GLU A 104 5.38 -1.73 8.63
N GLN A 105 5.14 -1.22 7.42
CA GLN A 105 4.47 0.05 7.19
C GLN A 105 2.95 -0.16 7.13
N ARG A 106 2.22 0.32 8.14
CA ARG A 106 0.76 0.19 8.23
C ARG A 106 0.10 1.37 8.91
N ARG A 107 -1.20 1.56 8.63
CA ARG A 107 -2.08 2.41 9.45
C ARG A 107 -2.69 1.57 10.55
N ASP A 108 -2.76 2.11 11.76
CA ASP A 108 -3.27 1.43 12.96
C ASP A 108 -4.78 1.57 13.15
N ILE A 109 -5.51 1.90 12.09
CA ILE A 109 -6.94 2.20 12.15
C ILE A 109 -7.77 1.00 12.61
N ILE A 110 -7.48 -0.20 12.12
CA ILE A 110 -8.18 -1.44 12.50
C ILE A 110 -7.97 -1.76 13.98
N PRO A 111 -6.73 -1.94 14.49
CA PRO A 111 -6.52 -2.28 15.89
C PRO A 111 -7.08 -1.21 16.83
N LYS A 112 -6.91 0.09 16.51
CA LYS A 112 -7.54 1.18 17.28
C LYS A 112 -9.06 1.07 17.34
N THR A 113 -9.71 0.81 16.20
CA THR A 113 -11.18 0.74 16.13
C THR A 113 -11.72 -0.48 16.88
N LEU A 114 -11.07 -1.64 16.76
CA LEU A 114 -11.55 -2.88 17.36
C LEU A 114 -11.32 -2.94 18.88
N MET A 115 -10.14 -2.49 19.34
CA MET A 115 -9.79 -2.50 20.76
C MET A 115 -10.41 -1.30 21.51
N GLY A 116 -10.71 -0.20 20.80
CA GLY A 116 -11.34 1.00 21.34
C GLY A 116 -12.87 1.01 21.29
N ALA A 117 -13.52 -0.09 20.89
CA ALA A 117 -14.97 -0.14 20.75
C ALA A 117 -15.72 0.10 22.07
N VAL A 118 -16.92 0.66 21.96
CA VAL A 118 -17.85 0.96 23.06
C VAL A 118 -19.24 0.42 22.69
N PRO A 119 -19.93 -0.29 23.60
CA PRO A 119 -19.55 -0.63 24.98
C PRO A 119 -18.38 -1.63 25.07
N GLU A 120 -17.74 -1.74 26.24
CA GLU A 120 -16.55 -2.59 26.44
C GLU A 120 -16.77 -4.05 26.01
N ARG A 121 -17.98 -4.57 26.22
CA ARG A 121 -18.36 -5.91 25.75
C ARG A 121 -18.15 -6.11 24.24
N ASP A 122 -18.11 -5.06 23.43
CA ASP A 122 -17.95 -5.10 21.97
C ASP A 122 -16.49 -5.04 21.52
N ARG A 123 -15.55 -4.80 22.43
CA ARG A 123 -14.12 -4.79 22.14
C ARG A 123 -13.65 -6.15 21.65
N ILE A 124 -12.71 -6.12 20.71
CA ILE A 124 -12.10 -7.31 20.14
C ILE A 124 -10.60 -7.16 20.27
N ARG A 125 -9.95 -8.13 20.94
CA ARG A 125 -8.50 -8.15 21.09
C ARG A 125 -7.84 -8.46 19.74
N VAL A 126 -6.80 -7.70 19.41
CA VAL A 126 -6.01 -7.87 18.20
C VAL A 126 -4.55 -8.15 18.57
N ASP A 127 -4.01 -9.26 18.08
CA ASP A 127 -2.60 -9.63 18.23
C ASP A 127 -1.91 -9.39 16.89
N GLU A 128 -0.92 -8.48 16.80
CA GLU A 128 -0.32 -8.09 15.52
C GLU A 128 0.99 -8.83 15.22
N VAL A 129 1.17 -9.26 13.96
CA VAL A 129 2.41 -9.89 13.48
C VAL A 129 2.84 -9.27 12.16
N VAL A 130 4.04 -8.68 12.16
CA VAL A 130 4.68 -8.18 10.93
C VAL A 130 5.21 -9.35 10.13
N VAL A 131 4.72 -9.52 8.90
CA VAL A 131 5.05 -10.66 8.03
C VAL A 131 5.80 -10.27 6.76
N TYR A 132 5.84 -8.98 6.40
CA TYR A 132 6.68 -8.49 5.31
C TYR A 132 7.11 -7.03 5.56
N GLN A 133 8.22 -6.67 4.93
CA GLN A 133 8.74 -5.31 4.88
C GLN A 133 8.78 -4.85 3.43
N THR A 134 8.48 -3.57 3.20
CA THR A 134 8.68 -2.95 1.88
C THR A 134 10.04 -2.27 1.89
N GLY A 135 10.98 -2.79 1.12
CA GLY A 135 12.31 -2.21 0.94
C GLY A 135 12.53 -1.72 -0.48
N VAL A 136 13.56 -0.88 -0.66
CA VAL A 136 14.12 -0.61 -1.98
C VAL A 136 14.95 -1.82 -2.39
N VAL A 137 14.82 -2.28 -3.63
CA VAL A 137 15.62 -3.38 -4.16
C VAL A 137 17.10 -2.98 -4.11
N ALA A 138 17.96 -3.88 -3.62
CA ALA A 138 19.40 -3.64 -3.62
C ALA A 138 19.92 -3.41 -5.05
N GLY A 139 20.75 -2.38 -5.24
CA GLY A 139 21.28 -2.01 -6.55
C GLY A 139 20.39 -1.06 -7.37
N PHE A 140 19.16 -0.79 -6.95
CA PHE A 140 18.22 0.06 -7.68
C PHE A 140 18.80 1.43 -8.08
N GLU A 141 19.54 2.11 -7.19
CA GLU A 141 20.16 3.41 -7.51
C GLU A 141 21.09 3.32 -8.72
N GLY A 142 21.99 2.33 -8.74
CA GLY A 142 22.95 2.14 -9.83
C GLY A 142 22.28 1.68 -11.13
N ASP A 143 21.31 0.77 -11.04
CA ASP A 143 20.55 0.29 -12.21
C ASP A 143 19.77 1.45 -12.85
N PHE A 144 19.10 2.25 -12.02
CA PHE A 144 18.36 3.41 -12.48
C PHE A 144 19.28 4.47 -13.11
N GLU A 145 20.42 4.77 -12.49
CA GLU A 145 21.43 5.68 -13.03
C GLU A 145 21.94 5.22 -14.40
N GLY A 146 22.22 3.91 -14.56
CA GLY A 146 22.63 3.32 -15.82
C GLY A 146 21.58 3.46 -16.92
N VAL A 147 20.29 3.32 -16.60
CA VAL A 147 19.18 3.53 -17.53
C VAL A 147 19.08 5.00 -17.94
N VAL A 148 19.04 5.92 -16.97
CA VAL A 148 18.90 7.36 -17.24
C VAL A 148 20.04 7.87 -18.11
N ARG A 149 21.30 7.54 -17.76
CA ARG A 149 22.49 7.98 -18.51
C ARG A 149 22.49 7.46 -19.95
N ARG A 150 22.11 6.19 -20.16
CA ARG A 150 22.02 5.58 -21.50
C ARG A 150 20.96 6.29 -22.35
N GLU A 151 19.77 6.50 -21.81
CA GLU A 151 18.70 7.16 -22.56
C GLU A 151 19.03 8.63 -22.85
N LEU A 152 19.67 9.34 -21.91
CA LEU A 152 20.15 10.70 -22.13
C LEU A 152 21.19 10.75 -23.25
N ALA A 153 22.18 9.86 -23.26
CA ALA A 153 23.18 9.79 -24.32
C ALA A 153 22.52 9.58 -25.70
N CYS A 154 21.48 8.75 -25.78
CA CYS A 154 20.68 8.60 -27.00
C CYS A 154 19.91 9.87 -27.39
N CYS A 155 19.39 10.63 -26.42
CA CYS A 155 18.66 11.88 -26.68
C CYS A 155 19.55 13.02 -27.19
N PHE A 156 20.85 13.00 -26.87
CA PHE A 156 21.81 14.04 -27.26
C PHE A 156 22.73 13.65 -28.43
N SER A 157 22.72 12.40 -28.89
CA SER A 157 23.46 12.00 -30.09
C SER A 157 22.87 12.68 -31.34
N ARG A 158 23.57 13.72 -31.83
CA ARG A 158 23.20 14.49 -33.04
C ARG A 158 23.30 13.68 -34.34
N SER A 159 23.66 12.39 -34.30
CA SER A 159 24.12 11.64 -35.47
C SER A 159 23.10 10.70 -36.13
N GLN A 160 21.81 10.74 -35.77
CA GLN A 160 20.79 9.88 -36.41
C GLN A 160 19.57 10.62 -37.00
N CYS A 161 19.65 11.94 -37.23
CA CYS A 161 18.56 12.67 -37.89
C CYS A 161 19.09 13.62 -38.97
N SER A 162 19.79 13.05 -39.95
CA SER A 162 20.11 13.72 -41.22
C SER A 162 19.15 13.26 -42.31
N SER A 163 17.87 13.60 -42.17
CA SER A 163 16.90 13.51 -43.28
C SER A 163 15.66 14.34 -42.97
N ALA A 164 15.65 15.59 -43.46
CA ALA A 164 14.50 16.34 -43.96
C ALA A 164 13.13 16.21 -43.23
N GLY A 165 13.11 16.20 -41.89
CA GLY A 165 11.89 16.26 -41.10
C GLY A 165 12.20 16.65 -39.65
N ARG A 166 11.39 17.54 -39.07
CA ARG A 166 11.45 17.90 -37.65
C ARG A 166 11.03 16.67 -36.83
N HIS A 167 11.95 15.74 -36.58
CA HIS A 167 11.66 14.60 -35.71
C HIS A 167 11.39 15.12 -34.28
N PRO A 168 10.37 14.59 -33.59
CA PRO A 168 10.05 14.99 -32.23
C PRO A 168 11.27 14.74 -31.35
N ARG A 169 11.64 15.73 -30.54
CA ARG A 169 12.75 15.62 -29.58
C ARG A 169 12.47 14.44 -28.65
N LYS A 170 13.35 13.45 -28.61
CA LYS A 170 13.19 12.29 -27.72
C LYS A 170 13.18 12.78 -26.26
N THR A 171 12.12 12.46 -25.52
CA THR A 171 11.97 12.78 -24.09
C THR A 171 11.98 11.49 -23.27
N ILE A 172 12.34 11.61 -21.99
CA ILE A 172 12.43 10.53 -21.02
C ILE A 172 11.41 10.82 -19.92
N TRP A 173 10.55 9.85 -19.65
CA TRP A 173 9.58 9.92 -18.57
C TRP A 173 9.93 8.93 -17.47
N VAL A 174 10.03 9.44 -16.25
CA VAL A 174 10.16 8.63 -15.03
C VAL A 174 8.79 8.60 -14.36
N VAL A 175 8.20 7.41 -14.26
CA VAL A 175 6.87 7.22 -13.67
C VAL A 175 7.02 6.61 -12.27
N VAL A 176 6.52 7.32 -11.26
CA VAL A 176 6.66 6.98 -9.84
C VAL A 176 5.34 6.43 -9.28
N PHE A 177 5.36 5.16 -8.89
CA PHE A 177 4.17 4.45 -8.43
C PHE A 177 3.94 4.53 -6.91
N SER A 178 4.96 4.88 -6.14
CA SER A 178 4.86 4.97 -4.68
C SER A 178 5.95 5.86 -4.09
N PRO A 179 5.75 6.38 -2.87
CA PRO A 179 6.81 7.03 -2.08
C PRO A 179 8.10 6.21 -1.93
N THR A 180 7.98 4.89 -1.85
CA THR A 180 9.14 4.01 -1.66
C THR A 180 10.08 4.09 -2.86
N GLY A 181 11.37 4.33 -2.60
CA GLY A 181 12.41 4.41 -3.64
C GLY A 181 12.58 5.79 -4.28
N CYS A 182 11.76 6.77 -3.91
CA CYS A 182 11.89 8.15 -4.41
C CYS A 182 13.24 8.78 -4.05
N ASP A 183 13.81 8.49 -2.88
CA ASP A 183 15.11 9.00 -2.45
C ASP A 183 16.24 8.65 -3.44
N ALA A 184 16.38 7.36 -3.76
CA ALA A 184 17.39 6.87 -4.72
C ALA A 184 17.17 7.45 -6.12
N MET A 185 15.90 7.51 -6.57
CA MET A 185 15.54 8.12 -7.84
C MET A 185 15.96 9.59 -7.89
N LEU A 186 15.60 10.39 -6.87
CA LEU A 186 15.89 11.81 -6.83
C LEU A 186 17.39 12.08 -6.73
N LYS A 187 18.14 11.28 -5.97
CA LYS A 187 19.61 11.36 -5.94
C LYS A 187 20.22 11.21 -7.33
N VAL A 188 19.77 10.23 -8.11
CA VAL A 188 20.22 10.02 -9.49
C VAL A 188 19.83 11.19 -10.38
N LEU A 189 18.57 11.60 -10.33
CA LEU A 189 18.06 12.72 -11.14
C LEU A 189 18.78 14.04 -10.82
N SER A 190 19.16 14.26 -9.56
CA SER A 190 19.89 15.45 -9.14
C SER A 190 21.37 15.45 -9.53
N ARG A 191 22.02 14.29 -9.65
CA ARG A 191 23.39 14.24 -10.20
C ARG A 191 23.45 14.69 -11.65
N GLU A 192 22.35 14.51 -12.37
CA GLU A 192 22.18 14.91 -13.77
C GLU A 192 21.45 16.27 -13.89
N ASP A 193 21.48 17.11 -12.83
CA ASP A 193 20.72 18.37 -12.66
C ASP A 193 20.72 19.27 -13.91
N GLY A 194 21.85 19.39 -14.60
CA GLY A 194 22.02 20.21 -15.81
C GLY A 194 21.27 19.71 -17.05
N LEU A 195 20.79 18.47 -17.06
CA LEU A 195 20.03 17.82 -18.15
C LEU A 195 18.59 17.48 -17.76
N VAL A 196 18.35 17.28 -16.45
CA VAL A 196 17.06 16.86 -15.89
C VAL A 196 16.18 18.04 -15.50
N PHE A 197 16.73 19.07 -14.86
CA PHE A 197 15.94 20.19 -14.31
C PHE A 197 16.13 21.53 -15.02
N GLY A 198 17.08 21.62 -15.97
CA GLY A 198 17.30 22.83 -16.75
C GLY A 198 17.63 24.05 -15.89
N ARG A 199 18.29 23.85 -14.74
CA ARG A 199 18.52 24.91 -13.74
C ARG A 199 19.77 25.77 -14.00
N GLU A 200 20.47 25.53 -15.10
CA GLU A 200 21.55 26.40 -15.56
C GLU A 200 20.94 27.71 -16.09
N PRO A 201 21.29 28.88 -15.54
CA PRO A 201 20.66 30.18 -15.87
C PRO A 201 20.83 30.62 -17.33
N ASN A 202 21.56 29.85 -18.14
CA ASN A 202 21.86 30.15 -19.54
C ASN A 202 21.45 29.03 -20.53
N ARG A 203 20.74 27.98 -20.07
CA ARG A 203 20.18 26.95 -20.95
C ARG A 203 18.71 27.23 -21.19
N GLU A 204 18.31 27.35 -22.46
CA GLU A 204 16.91 27.46 -22.81
C GLU A 204 16.11 26.28 -22.25
N ALA A 205 14.87 26.53 -21.81
CA ALA A 205 13.91 25.49 -21.41
C ALA A 205 13.71 24.39 -22.48
N SER A 206 14.13 24.66 -23.72
CA SER A 206 14.10 23.80 -24.90
C SER A 206 15.11 22.63 -24.86
N GLU A 207 16.06 22.61 -23.92
CA GLU A 207 17.06 21.55 -23.77
C GLU A 207 16.70 20.46 -22.75
N ARG A 208 15.66 20.67 -21.92
CA ARG A 208 15.21 19.67 -20.95
C ARG A 208 14.75 18.39 -21.67
N ARG A 209 15.13 17.22 -21.15
CA ARG A 209 14.78 15.91 -21.73
C ARG A 209 14.10 14.95 -20.75
N VAL A 210 14.13 15.21 -19.45
CA VAL A 210 13.61 14.28 -18.43
C VAL A 210 12.46 14.92 -17.65
N PHE A 211 11.36 14.18 -17.55
CA PHE A 211 10.14 14.57 -16.85
C PHE A 211 9.69 13.47 -15.89
N VAL A 212 8.97 13.86 -14.84
CA VAL A 212 8.50 12.96 -13.80
C VAL A 212 6.99 12.98 -13.71
N ALA A 213 6.38 11.80 -13.77
CA ALA A 213 4.97 11.58 -13.54
C ALA A 213 4.77 10.74 -12.28
N THR A 214 3.70 11.00 -11.54
CA THR A 214 3.28 10.19 -10.40
C THR A 214 1.96 9.48 -10.69
N ILE A 215 1.80 8.28 -10.15
CA ILE A 215 0.57 7.47 -10.32
C ILE A 215 -0.64 8.07 -9.61
N GLY A 216 -0.44 9.04 -8.70
CA GLY A 216 -1.52 9.64 -7.94
C GLY A 216 -1.06 10.61 -6.85
N PRO A 217 -2.02 11.27 -6.16
CA PRO A 217 -1.76 12.39 -5.27
C PRO A 217 -0.90 12.03 -4.07
N THR A 218 -1.05 10.83 -3.50
CA THR A 218 -0.23 10.38 -2.36
C THR A 218 1.27 10.42 -2.69
N THR A 219 1.65 9.95 -3.88
CA THR A 219 3.06 9.94 -4.31
C THR A 219 3.54 11.35 -4.65
N ARG A 220 2.71 12.15 -5.33
CA ARG A 220 3.01 13.57 -5.61
C ARG A 220 3.26 14.36 -4.33
N ASP A 221 2.34 14.27 -3.37
CA ASP A 221 2.40 15.04 -2.13
C ASP A 221 3.62 14.65 -1.31
N HIS A 222 4.00 13.37 -1.32
CA HIS A 222 5.25 12.93 -0.71
C HIS A 222 6.49 13.56 -1.35
N LEU A 223 6.58 13.59 -2.69
CA LEU A 223 7.69 14.24 -3.40
C LEU A 223 7.79 15.75 -3.07
N ILE A 224 6.65 16.44 -3.00
CA ILE A 224 6.60 17.87 -2.67
C ILE A 224 6.97 18.14 -1.21
N ASN A 225 6.37 17.37 -0.29
CA ASN A 225 6.47 17.64 1.14
C ASN A 225 7.82 17.24 1.73
N GLU A 226 8.38 16.11 1.28
CA GLU A 226 9.65 15.60 1.82
C GLU A 226 10.86 16.13 1.03
N TYR A 227 10.75 16.21 -0.30
CA TYR A 227 11.90 16.50 -1.17
C TYR A 227 11.83 17.86 -1.86
N ARG A 228 10.76 18.64 -1.63
CA ARG A 228 10.49 19.91 -2.35
C ARG A 228 10.52 19.72 -3.87
N PHE A 229 10.13 18.53 -4.31
CA PHE A 229 10.14 18.13 -5.70
C PHE A 229 8.72 18.15 -6.28
N ALA A 230 8.48 19.02 -7.26
CA ALA A 230 7.21 19.08 -7.97
C ALA A 230 7.27 18.24 -9.26
N PRO A 231 6.61 17.08 -9.33
CA PRO A 231 6.52 16.32 -10.57
C PRO A 231 5.65 17.06 -11.59
N GLU A 232 5.95 16.89 -12.88
CA GLU A 232 5.19 17.51 -13.97
C GLU A 232 3.75 16.98 -14.07
N VAL A 233 3.55 15.70 -13.76
CA VAL A 233 2.27 15.04 -13.91
C VAL A 233 1.88 14.31 -12.63
N CYS A 234 0.61 14.46 -12.24
CA CYS A 234 -0.07 13.63 -11.26
C CYS A 234 -1.27 12.97 -11.94
N ALA A 235 -1.23 11.65 -12.12
CA ALA A 235 -2.29 10.93 -12.79
C ALA A 235 -3.62 11.07 -12.02
N LYS A 236 -4.70 11.35 -12.76
CA LYS A 236 -6.08 11.44 -12.21
C LYS A 236 -6.61 10.08 -11.79
N LYS A 237 -6.13 9.01 -12.43
CA LYS A 237 -6.45 7.61 -12.13
C LYS A 237 -5.14 6.82 -12.00
N PRO A 238 -5.01 5.94 -11.00
CA PRO A 238 -3.82 5.11 -10.83
C PRO A 238 -3.85 3.91 -11.79
N SER A 239 -3.87 4.19 -13.09
CA SER A 239 -3.89 3.20 -14.16
C SER A 239 -2.94 3.61 -15.30
N PRO A 240 -2.55 2.67 -16.18
CA PRO A 240 -1.73 2.99 -17.35
C PRO A 240 -2.33 4.12 -18.19
N GLU A 241 -3.65 4.08 -18.43
CA GLU A 241 -4.38 5.09 -19.20
C GLU A 241 -4.38 6.45 -18.49
N GLY A 242 -4.50 6.44 -17.15
CA GLY A 242 -4.47 7.65 -16.34
C GLY A 242 -3.12 8.35 -16.37
N VAL A 243 -2.02 7.59 -16.35
CA VAL A 243 -0.66 8.12 -16.51
C VAL A 243 -0.45 8.62 -17.94
N GLY A 244 -0.78 7.79 -18.94
CA GLY A 244 -0.62 8.13 -20.36
C GLY A 244 -1.35 9.42 -20.75
N SER A 245 -2.62 9.54 -20.35
CA SER A 245 -3.42 10.75 -20.60
C SER A 245 -2.80 12.00 -19.98
N GLY A 246 -2.25 11.88 -18.76
CA GLY A 246 -1.59 13.01 -18.08
C GLY A 246 -0.30 13.44 -18.77
N ILE A 247 0.49 12.48 -19.25
CA ILE A 247 1.71 12.75 -20.03
C ILE A 247 1.36 13.43 -21.36
N GLU A 248 0.36 12.93 -22.08
CA GLU A 248 -0.08 13.54 -23.35
C GLU A 248 -0.59 14.97 -23.17
N GLU A 249 -1.37 15.23 -22.12
CA GLU A 249 -1.86 16.57 -21.77
C GLU A 249 -0.70 17.54 -21.50
N PHE A 250 0.30 17.09 -20.73
CA PHE A 250 1.52 17.86 -20.47
C PHE A 250 2.29 18.16 -21.77
N MET A 251 2.55 17.14 -22.59
CA MET A 251 3.36 17.28 -23.80
C MET A 251 2.74 18.26 -24.81
N LYS A 252 1.41 18.25 -24.98
CA LYS A 252 0.70 19.22 -25.83
C LYS A 252 0.94 20.67 -25.39
N SER A 253 0.98 20.91 -24.08
CA SER A 253 1.25 22.24 -23.52
C SER A 253 2.72 22.64 -23.58
N TRP A 254 3.62 21.65 -23.59
CA TRP A 254 5.07 21.85 -23.58
C TRP A 254 5.63 22.07 -24.98
N GLU A 255 5.15 21.34 -25.99
CA GLU A 255 5.58 21.52 -27.40
C GLU A 255 5.00 22.78 -28.06
N GLY A 256 3.94 23.36 -27.48
CA GLY A 256 3.34 24.62 -27.93
C GLY A 256 4.02 25.90 -27.41
N LYS A 257 5.12 25.76 -26.66
CA LYS A 257 5.96 26.87 -26.15
C LYS A 257 7.28 26.92 -26.91
#